data_AF-A0A6Y0H4M3-F1
#
_entry.id   AF-A0A6Y0H4M3-F1
#
_cell.length_a   1.000
_cell.length_b   1.000
_cell.length_c   1.000
_cell.angle_alpha   90.00
_cell.angle_beta   90.00
_cell.angle_gamma   90.00
#
_symmetry.space_group_name_H-M   'P 1'
#
loop_
_entity.id
_entity.type
_entity.pdbx_description
1 polymer ?
#
loop_
_entity_poly.entity_id
_entity_poly.type
_entity_poly.pdbx_seq_one_letter_code
_entity_poly.pdbx_strand_id
1 'polypeptide(L)' 'VGVGVWPSLAETGEKLVRWDREHKPNPENFAVYQQAREKWQAVYQDQRALVDGGLTTSLWKAPGL' A
#
# COMPACT_ATOMS: atom_id res chain seq x y z
N VAL A 1 21.96 -18.01 -9.23
CA VAL A 1 20.54 -18.41 -9.36
C VAL A 1 20.18 -18.50 -10.83
N GLY A 2 19.22 -19.36 -11.20
CA GLY A 2 18.95 -19.72 -12.60
C GLY A 2 20.08 -20.55 -13.21
N VAL A 3 21.13 -19.89 -13.69
CA VAL A 3 22.31 -20.49 -14.35
C VAL A 3 23.44 -20.89 -13.38
N GLY A 4 23.13 -21.15 -12.11
CA GLY A 4 24.10 -21.67 -11.13
C GLY A 4 25.14 -20.68 -10.56
N VAL A 5 25.23 -19.44 -11.06
CA VAL A 5 26.26 -18.45 -10.66
C VAL A 5 26.15 -17.97 -9.20
N TRP A 6 24.99 -18.12 -8.58
CA TRP A 6 24.75 -17.68 -7.20
C TRP A 6 23.97 -18.74 -6.43
N PRO A 7 24.30 -18.99 -5.15
CA PRO A 7 23.76 -20.09 -4.37
C PRO A 7 22.31 -19.86 -3.88
N SER A 8 21.86 -18.61 -3.71
CA SER A 8 20.48 -18.31 -3.34
C SER A 8 20.02 -16.93 -3.79
N LEU A 9 18.71 -16.72 -3.89
CA LEU A 9 18.13 -15.41 -4.21
C LEU A 9 18.41 -14.37 -3.12
N ALA A 10 18.34 -14.78 -1.84
CA ALA A 10 18.62 -13.92 -0.71
C ALA A 10 20.06 -13.39 -0.75
N GLU A 11 21.05 -14.27 -0.91
CA GLU A 11 22.46 -13.88 -1.00
C GLU A 11 22.73 -13.02 -2.24
N THR A 12 22.07 -13.33 -3.36
CA THR A 12 22.17 -12.52 -4.57
C THR A 12 21.64 -11.09 -4.33
N GLY A 13 20.50 -10.97 -3.63
CA GLY A 13 19.90 -9.69 -3.27
C GLY A 13 20.83 -8.85 -2.40
N GLU A 14 21.38 -9.41 -1.33
CA GLU A 14 22.32 -8.69 -0.45
C GLU A 14 23.56 -8.17 -1.20
N LYS A 15 24.10 -8.97 -2.13
CA LYS A 15 25.33 -8.62 -2.85
C LYS A 15 25.11 -7.60 -3.95
N LEU A 16 23.97 -7.67 -4.67
CA LEU A 16 23.72 -6.89 -5.87
C LEU A 16 22.84 -5.66 -5.64
N VAL A 17 21.94 -5.68 -4.66
CA VAL A 17 21.04 -4.55 -4.41
C VAL A 17 21.84 -3.37 -3.86
N ARG A 18 21.56 -2.19 -4.42
CA ARG A 18 22.05 -0.90 -3.95
C ARG A 18 20.86 0.01 -3.75
N TRP A 19 20.67 0.46 -2.52
CA TRP A 19 19.62 1.41 -2.18
C TRP A 19 20.05 2.82 -2.58
N ASP A 20 19.25 3.46 -3.43
CA ASP A 20 19.51 4.84 -3.86
C ASP A 20 19.12 5.86 -2.77
N ARG A 21 18.03 5.57 -2.04
CA ARG A 21 17.51 6.46 -1.01
C ARG A 21 16.76 5.68 0.06
N GLU A 22 16.90 6.15 1.30
CA GLU A 22 16.08 5.74 2.43
C GLU A 22 15.21 6.92 2.87
N HIS A 23 13.91 6.67 3.02
CA HIS A 23 12.98 7.65 3.58
C HIS A 23 12.63 7.25 5.01
N LYS A 24 12.93 8.13 5.97
CA LYS A 24 12.58 7.92 7.37
C LYS A 24 11.24 8.57 7.70
N PRO A 25 10.43 7.98 8.60
CA PRO A 25 9.19 8.60 9.04
C PRO A 25 9.44 10.00 9.59
N ASN A 26 8.61 10.97 9.17
CA ASN A 26 8.54 12.28 9.79
C ASN A 26 7.34 12.30 10.76
N PRO A 27 7.55 12.52 12.08
CA PRO A 27 6.48 12.56 13.07
C PRO A 27 5.39 13.60 12.81
N GLU A 28 5.72 14.75 12.22
CA GLU A 28 4.77 15.81 11.89
C GLU A 28 3.83 15.36 10.78
N ASN A 29 4.38 14.79 9.70
CA ASN A 29 3.59 14.21 8.63
C ASN A 29 2.76 13.03 9.12
N PHE A 30 3.33 12.19 10.00
CA PHE A 30 2.59 11.08 10.60
C PHE A 30 1.31 11.54 11.29
N ALA A 31 1.38 12.62 12.09
CA ALA A 31 0.21 13.17 12.76
C ALA A 31 -0.86 13.64 11.75
N VAL A 32 -0.45 14.34 10.68
CA VAL A 32 -1.35 14.79 9.60
C VAL A 32 -2.02 13.61 8.91
N TYR A 33 -1.25 12.60 8.51
CA TYR A 33 -1.78 11.41 7.84
C TYR A 33 -2.68 10.57 8.76
N GLN A 34 -2.41 10.52 10.06
CA GLN A 34 -3.28 9.82 11.02
C GLN A 34 -4.67 10.45 11.08
N GLN A 35 -4.75 11.78 11.19
CA GLN A 35 -6.03 12.48 11.20
C GLN A 35 -6.78 12.30 9.88
N ALA A 36 -6.07 12.36 8.74
CA ALA A 36 -6.66 12.10 7.43
C ALA A 36 -7.19 10.66 7.32
N ARG A 37 -6.45 9.68 7.84
CA ARG A 37 -6.84 8.27 7.85
C ARG A 37 -8.12 8.05 8.64
N GLU A 38 -8.25 8.62 9.83
CA GLU A 38 -9.44 8.49 10.67
C GLU A 38 -10.69 9.05 9.98
N LYS A 39 -10.57 10.27 9.42
CA LYS A 39 -11.66 10.90 8.66
C LYS A 39 -12.04 10.06 7.45
N TRP A 40 -11.05 9.58 6.69
CA TRP A 40 -11.30 8.74 5.52
C TRP A 40 -11.98 7.42 5.91
N GLN A 41 -11.54 6.76 7.00
CA GLN A 41 -12.16 5.52 7.46
C GLN A 41 -13.63 5.71 7.84
N ALA A 42 -13.97 6.79 8.53
CA ALA A 42 -15.37 7.09 8.87
C ALA A 42 -16.22 7.28 7.61
N VAL A 43 -15.79 8.18 6.71
CA VAL A 43 -16.54 8.47 5.47
C VAL A 43 -16.62 7.25 4.55
N TYR A 44 -15.56 6.44 4.48
CA TYR A 44 -15.53 5.24 3.65
C TYR A 44 -16.56 4.21 4.10
N GLN A 45 -16.80 4.05 5.40
CA GLN A 45 -17.84 3.13 5.89
C GLN A 45 -19.23 3.55 5.42
N ASP A 46 -19.55 4.84 5.49
CA ASP A 46 -20.83 5.36 5.01
C ASP A 46 -20.95 5.20 3.49
N GLN A 47 -19.91 5.57 2.75
CA GLN A 47 -19.88 5.40 1.29
C GLN A 47 -20.05 3.94 0.89
N ARG A 48 -19.41 3.02 1.61
CA ARG A 48 -19.54 1.58 1.37
C ARG A 48 -20.98 1.12 1.59
N ALA A 49 -21.64 1.56 2.64
CA ALA A 49 -23.04 1.22 2.88
C ALA A 49 -23.96 1.72 1.75
N LEU A 50 -23.69 2.91 1.19
CA LEU A 50 -24.42 3.43 0.02
C LEU A 50 -24.20 2.59 -1.24
N VAL A 51 -22.98 2.08 -1.45
CA VAL A 51 -22.66 1.18 -2.56
C VAL A 51 -23.33 -0.17 -2.37
N ASP A 52 -23.24 -0.76 -1.18
CA ASP A 52 -23.85 -2.05 -0.85
C ASP A 52 -25.38 -2.00 -0.97
N GLY A 53 -25.98 -0.84 -0.69
CA GLY A 53 -27.41 -0.56 -0.91
C GLY A 53 -27.79 -0.25 -2.37
N GLY A 54 -26.83 -0.24 -3.30
CA GLY A 54 -27.07 0.06 -4.72
C GLY A 54 -27.43 1.51 -5.02
N LEU A 55 -27.25 2.42 -4.06
CA LEU A 55 -27.60 3.85 -4.19
C LEU A 55 -26.50 4.65 -4.88
N THR A 56 -25.26 4.19 -4.80
CA THR A 56 -24.10 4.81 -5.46
C THR A 56 -23.21 3.76 -6.12
N THR A 57 -22.41 4.18 -7.10
CA THR A 57 -21.46 3.29 -7.79
C THR A 57 -20.12 3.28 -7.06
N SER A 58 -19.51 2.09 -6.94
CA SER A 58 -18.18 1.97 -6.33
C SER A 58 -17.12 2.71 -7.17
N LEU A 59 -16.25 3.48 -6.51
CA LEU A 59 -15.12 4.17 -7.15
C LEU A 59 -13.99 3.19 -7.53
N TRP A 60 -13.92 2.04 -6.87
CA TRP A 60 -13.00 0.96 -7.21
C TRP A 60 -13.71 -0.38 -7.10
N LYS A 61 -13.59 -1.21 -8.12
CA LYS A 61 -14.04 -2.60 -8.13
C LYS A 61 -12.87 -3.44 -8.63
N ALA A 62 -12.60 -4.57 -7.97
CA ALA A 62 -11.58 -5.49 -8.47
C ALA A 62 -11.95 -5.90 -9.91
N PRO A 63 -11.01 -5.86 -10.86
CA PRO A 63 -11.27 -6.31 -12.22
C PRO A 63 -11.69 -7.79 -12.21
N GLY A 64 -12.84 -8.11 -12.82
CA GLY A 64 -13.34 -9.49 -12.95
C GLY A 64 -14.50 -9.88 -12.03
N LEU A 65 -15.10 -8.93 -11.32
CA LEU A 65 -16.38 -9.08 -10.60
C LEU A 65 -17.49 -8.25 -11.25
#